data_AF-A0A0C9SUL3-F1
#
_entry.id   AF-A0A0C9SUL3-F1
#
_cell.length_a   1.000
_cell.length_b   1.000
_cell.length_c   1.000
_cell.angle_alpha   90.00
_cell.angle_beta   90.00
_cell.angle_gamma   90.00
#
_symmetry.space_group_name_H-M   'P 1'
#
loop_
_entity.id
_entity.type
_entity.pdbx_description
1 polymer ?
#
loop_
_entity_poly.entity_id
_entity_poly.type
_entity_poly.pdbx_seq_one_letter_code
_entity_poly.pdbx_strand_id
1 'polypeptide(L)'
;MRRGWSKSGSLPSDRIRLQQPQPAAPKQQSKGKGRATPTEPPKSSAVRTLEALVNGIRKSSGSEKDPKGGCFCQARQHDLSKYVPLCRQCGLVLCTLNLPYHACPHCGGVLLDAFRHSALAAALENELAEQIAQEERAHQRAIEEARIAAGAFPMLLGSQPPKASRTPPPPQSYKVLSLDSKTKKATVRSYTNTPVPSRPASRAEEVKEEDQRVPAPPPGISYVGQRAEAGLRRVGTDSPEPTTRDDQQQTRI
;
A
#
# COMPACT_ATOMS: atom_id res chain seq x y z
N MET A 1 42.08 33.99 -65.27
CA MET A 1 40.92 33.47 -64.53
C MET A 1 41.36 32.41 -63.52
N ARG A 2 41.20 32.67 -62.22
CA ARG A 2 40.74 31.77 -61.13
C ARG A 2 40.94 32.47 -59.78
N ARG A 3 39.84 32.73 -59.08
CA ARG A 3 39.72 33.03 -57.63
C ARG A 3 40.06 31.73 -56.86
N GLY A 4 40.54 31.62 -55.63
CA GLY A 4 40.73 32.49 -54.47
C GLY A 4 40.60 31.56 -53.26
N TRP A 5 41.61 31.44 -52.39
CA TRP A 5 41.50 30.70 -51.12
C TRP A 5 42.13 31.55 -50.03
N SER A 6 41.37 31.82 -48.97
CA SER A 6 41.80 32.65 -47.87
C SER A 6 41.64 31.93 -46.53
N LYS A 7 42.62 32.18 -45.68
CA LYS A 7 42.57 32.30 -44.20
C LYS A 7 42.69 31.04 -43.33
N SER A 8 43.87 31.00 -42.70
CA SER A 8 44.06 31.04 -41.23
C SER A 8 43.62 29.82 -40.42
N GLY A 9 44.57 28.92 -40.17
CA GLY A 9 44.49 27.93 -39.11
C GLY A 9 44.75 28.56 -37.73
N SER A 10 43.78 28.41 -36.83
CA SER A 10 43.92 28.64 -35.39
C SER A 10 43.44 27.36 -34.70
N LEU A 11 44.35 26.71 -33.98
CA LEU A 11 44.10 25.48 -33.23
C LEU A 11 43.29 25.79 -31.96
N PRO A 12 42.09 25.21 -31.75
CA PRO A 12 41.48 25.22 -30.43
C PRO A 12 42.03 24.07 -29.61
N SER A 13 42.93 24.36 -28.67
CA SER A 13 43.24 23.46 -27.56
C SER A 13 41.97 23.18 -26.76
N ASP A 14 41.53 21.94 -26.87
CA ASP A 14 40.94 21.08 -25.85
C ASP A 14 40.55 21.76 -24.53
N ARG A 15 39.40 22.42 -24.52
CA ARG A 15 38.66 22.74 -23.29
C ARG A 15 37.70 21.59 -23.02
N ILE A 16 38.17 20.62 -22.23
CA ILE A 16 37.30 19.63 -21.58
C ILE A 16 36.38 20.41 -20.62
N ARG A 17 35.17 20.75 -21.09
CA ARG A 17 34.07 21.11 -20.19
C ARG A 17 33.56 19.82 -19.57
N LEU A 18 33.83 19.64 -18.28
CA LEU A 18 33.10 18.69 -17.44
C LEU A 18 31.62 19.07 -17.49
N GLN A 19 30.85 18.32 -18.27
CA GLN A 19 29.39 18.32 -18.21
C GLN A 19 28.99 17.82 -16.84
N GLN A 20 28.50 18.74 -16.01
CA GLN A 20 27.75 18.38 -14.82
C GLN A 20 26.36 17.91 -15.30
N PRO A 21 25.91 16.68 -14.97
CA PRO A 21 24.56 16.25 -15.31
C PRO A 21 23.56 17.09 -14.51
N GLN A 22 22.76 17.90 -15.22
CA GLN A 22 21.59 18.53 -14.63
C GLN A 22 20.47 17.48 -14.52
N PRO A 23 19.83 17.31 -13.35
CA PRO A 23 18.62 16.52 -13.26
C PRO A 23 17.49 17.26 -13.98
N ALA A 24 16.85 16.56 -14.92
CA ALA A 24 15.69 17.04 -15.64
C ALA A 24 14.56 17.41 -14.65
N ALA A 25 14.14 18.68 -14.68
CA ALA A 25 12.94 19.13 -14.01
C ALA A 25 11.70 18.60 -14.76
N PRO A 26 10.77 17.89 -14.10
CA PRO A 26 9.47 17.61 -14.71
C PRO A 26 8.66 18.90 -14.78
N LYS A 27 8.18 19.22 -15.99
CA LYS A 27 7.22 20.29 -16.25
C LYS A 27 5.94 20.02 -15.46
N GLN A 28 5.80 20.64 -14.29
CA GLN A 28 4.54 20.71 -13.56
C GLN A 28 3.67 21.78 -14.21
N GLN A 29 2.57 21.32 -14.81
CA GLN A 29 1.43 22.18 -15.11
C GLN A 29 0.85 22.72 -13.80
N SER A 30 0.51 24.00 -13.86
CA SER A 30 -0.06 24.81 -12.82
C SER A 30 -1.42 24.29 -12.32
N LYS A 31 -1.70 24.52 -11.02
CA LYS A 31 -2.86 25.27 -10.49
C LYS A 31 -3.31 24.70 -9.13
N GLY A 32 -3.26 25.54 -8.08
CA GLY A 32 -3.94 25.28 -6.81
C GLY A 32 -3.08 25.45 -5.57
N LYS A 33 -2.92 26.71 -5.13
CA LYS A 33 -2.25 27.13 -3.91
C LYS A 33 -3.13 26.79 -2.70
N GLY A 34 -2.87 25.66 -2.07
CA GLY A 34 -3.49 25.22 -0.82
C GLY A 34 -2.41 24.78 0.16
N ARG A 35 -2.30 25.52 1.26
CA ARG A 35 -1.40 25.37 2.40
C ARG A 35 -1.27 23.90 2.85
N ALA A 36 -0.14 23.25 2.56
CA ALA A 36 0.18 21.93 3.10
C ALA A 36 0.57 22.10 4.59
N THR A 37 -0.37 21.75 5.47
CA THR A 37 -0.12 21.41 6.88
C THR A 37 0.82 20.20 6.96
N PRO A 38 1.57 20.03 8.08
CA PRO A 38 2.65 19.04 8.15
C PRO A 38 2.11 17.64 7.86
N THR A 39 2.74 17.02 6.88
CA THR A 39 2.28 15.84 6.15
C THR A 39 2.22 14.62 7.05
N GLU A 40 1.04 14.32 7.60
CA GLU A 40 0.70 12.94 7.96
C GLU A 40 0.80 12.06 6.70
N PRO A 41 1.29 10.81 6.84
CA PRO A 41 1.33 9.90 5.72
C PRO A 41 -0.08 9.79 5.11
N PRO A 42 -0.21 9.83 3.78
CA PRO A 42 -1.51 9.77 3.14
C PRO A 42 -2.21 8.47 3.54
N LYS A 43 -3.44 8.58 4.09
CA LYS A 43 -4.31 7.44 4.43
C LYS A 43 -4.31 6.40 3.32
N SER A 44 -4.29 5.11 3.69
CA SER A 44 -4.29 4.02 2.73
C SER A 44 -5.53 4.05 1.82
N SER A 45 -5.44 3.36 0.69
CA SER A 45 -6.60 3.19 -0.19
C SER A 45 -7.74 2.45 0.49
N ALA A 46 -7.46 1.51 1.40
CA ALA A 46 -8.47 0.73 2.11
C ALA A 46 -9.28 1.59 3.09
N VAL A 47 -8.62 2.47 3.85
CA VAL A 47 -9.33 3.42 4.73
C VAL A 47 -10.20 4.36 3.90
N ARG A 48 -9.69 4.85 2.77
CA ARG A 48 -10.47 5.73 1.88
C ARG A 48 -11.70 5.04 1.29
N THR A 49 -11.60 3.77 0.92
CA THR A 49 -12.75 3.03 0.37
C THR A 49 -13.79 2.77 1.45
N LEU A 50 -13.39 2.39 2.66
CA LEU A 50 -14.30 2.24 3.80
C LEU A 50 -14.96 3.57 4.18
N GLU A 51 -14.18 4.66 4.26
CA GLU A 51 -14.71 6.01 4.51
C GLU A 51 -15.74 6.42 3.45
N ALA A 52 -15.45 6.19 2.16
CA ALA A 52 -16.38 6.48 1.08
C ALA A 52 -17.68 5.67 1.22
N LEU A 53 -17.57 4.40 1.63
CA LEU A 53 -18.71 3.50 1.78
C LEU A 53 -19.58 3.87 3.00
N VAL A 54 -18.96 4.16 4.15
CA VAL A 54 -19.65 4.67 5.36
C VAL A 54 -20.37 5.98 5.04
N ASN A 55 -19.68 6.91 4.35
CA ASN A 55 -20.29 8.17 3.94
C ASN A 55 -21.44 7.97 2.95
N GLY A 56 -21.32 7.01 2.03
CA GLY A 56 -22.38 6.67 1.08
C GLY A 56 -23.62 6.16 1.80
N ILE A 57 -23.45 5.19 2.71
CA ILE A 57 -24.53 4.64 3.54
C ILE A 57 -25.19 5.75 4.37
N ARG A 58 -24.41 6.54 5.12
CA ARG A 58 -24.96 7.60 5.99
C ARG A 58 -25.73 8.69 5.23
N LYS A 59 -25.34 8.99 3.98
CA LYS A 59 -25.98 10.04 3.18
C LYS A 59 -27.19 9.54 2.40
N SER A 60 -27.18 8.28 1.99
CA SER A 60 -28.25 7.73 1.16
C SER A 60 -29.42 7.23 2.01
N SER A 61 -30.60 7.22 1.41
CA SER A 61 -31.78 6.53 1.94
C SER A 61 -31.93 5.09 1.46
N GLY A 62 -31.04 4.60 0.58
CA GLY A 62 -31.14 3.29 -0.07
C GLY A 62 -32.16 3.18 -1.21
N SER A 63 -32.95 4.23 -1.48
CA SER A 63 -33.93 4.25 -2.60
C SER A 63 -33.40 4.94 -3.86
N GLU A 64 -32.28 5.63 -3.77
CA GLU A 64 -31.70 6.37 -4.88
C GLU A 64 -31.00 5.43 -5.86
N LYS A 65 -31.29 5.60 -7.16
CA LYS A 65 -30.56 4.89 -8.21
C LYS A 65 -29.11 5.35 -8.24
N ASP A 66 -28.21 4.43 -8.56
CA ASP A 66 -26.80 4.79 -8.78
C ASP A 66 -26.70 5.79 -9.94
N PRO A 67 -26.05 6.96 -9.77
CA PRO A 67 -25.86 7.94 -10.85
C PRO A 67 -25.07 7.36 -12.04
N LYS A 68 -24.29 6.30 -11.83
CA LYS A 68 -23.58 5.58 -12.89
C LYS A 68 -24.44 4.54 -13.60
N GLY A 69 -25.71 4.40 -13.20
CA GLY A 69 -26.67 3.45 -13.77
C GLY A 69 -26.57 2.03 -13.19
N GLY A 70 -25.69 1.80 -12.21
CA GLY A 70 -25.42 0.48 -11.65
C GLY A 70 -24.73 -0.46 -12.66
N CYS A 71 -24.38 -1.66 -12.21
CA CYS A 71 -23.77 -2.67 -13.05
C CYS A 71 -24.79 -3.73 -13.47
N PHE A 72 -25.04 -3.82 -14.78
CA PHE A 72 -25.67 -4.96 -15.43
C PHE A 72 -24.57 -5.82 -16.04
N CYS A 73 -24.15 -6.86 -15.32
CA CYS A 73 -22.92 -7.58 -15.65
C CYS A 73 -22.90 -8.14 -17.09
N GLN A 74 -24.04 -8.36 -17.77
CA GLN A 74 -24.11 -8.80 -19.19
C GLN A 74 -23.10 -9.92 -19.52
N ALA A 75 -23.05 -10.97 -18.70
CA ALA A 75 -22.10 -12.08 -18.78
C ALA A 75 -20.60 -11.75 -18.52
N ARG A 76 -20.27 -10.55 -18.04
CA ARG A 76 -18.94 -10.21 -17.51
C ARG A 76 -18.78 -10.75 -16.09
N GLN A 77 -17.56 -11.19 -15.79
CA GLN A 77 -17.20 -11.67 -14.46
C GLN A 77 -16.81 -10.49 -13.57
N HIS A 78 -17.47 -10.39 -12.42
CA HIS A 78 -17.17 -9.44 -11.37
C HIS A 78 -17.28 -10.15 -10.02
N ASP A 79 -16.50 -9.69 -9.04
CA ASP A 79 -16.60 -10.20 -7.68
C ASP A 79 -17.99 -9.91 -7.11
N LEU A 80 -18.51 -10.84 -6.31
CA LEU A 80 -19.77 -10.65 -5.59
C LEU A 80 -19.64 -9.53 -4.55
N SER A 81 -20.71 -8.76 -4.38
CA SER A 81 -20.76 -7.75 -3.33
C SER A 81 -20.63 -8.42 -1.95
N LYS A 82 -19.69 -7.94 -1.14
CA LYS A 82 -19.44 -8.47 0.21
C LYS A 82 -20.60 -8.23 1.16
N TYR A 83 -21.32 -7.11 0.98
CA TYR A 83 -22.34 -6.66 1.92
C TYR A 83 -23.75 -7.04 1.48
N VAL A 84 -24.03 -7.01 0.17
CA VAL A 84 -25.35 -7.34 -0.38
C VAL A 84 -25.17 -8.16 -1.66
N PRO A 85 -24.94 -9.48 -1.57
CA PRO A 85 -24.70 -10.32 -2.74
C PRO A 85 -25.95 -10.58 -3.59
N LEU A 86 -27.16 -10.36 -3.04
CA LEU A 86 -28.41 -10.67 -3.72
C LEU A 86 -29.51 -9.66 -3.37
N CYS A 87 -30.26 -9.20 -4.37
CA CYS A 87 -31.47 -8.43 -4.18
C CYS A 87 -32.61 -9.33 -3.69
N ARG A 88 -33.17 -9.03 -2.52
CA ARG A 88 -34.25 -9.85 -1.92
C ARG A 88 -35.61 -9.69 -2.60
N GLN A 89 -35.78 -8.68 -3.45
CA GLN A 89 -37.05 -8.41 -4.13
C GLN A 89 -37.14 -9.13 -5.48
N CYS A 90 -36.08 -9.08 -6.30
CA CYS A 90 -36.08 -9.68 -7.65
C CYS A 90 -35.08 -10.81 -7.84
N GLY A 91 -34.28 -11.16 -6.81
CA GLY A 91 -33.30 -12.23 -6.89
C GLY A 91 -32.03 -11.90 -7.70
N LEU A 92 -31.86 -10.66 -8.18
CA LEU A 92 -30.66 -10.27 -8.92
C LEU A 92 -29.41 -10.43 -8.05
N VAL A 93 -28.41 -11.16 -8.56
CA VAL A 93 -27.08 -11.28 -7.96
C VAL A 93 -26.31 -9.98 -8.20
N LEU A 94 -25.77 -9.40 -7.14
CA LEU A 94 -25.10 -8.10 -7.17
C LEU A 94 -23.58 -8.26 -7.00
N CYS A 95 -22.84 -7.62 -7.89
CA CYS A 95 -21.38 -7.54 -7.83
C CYS A 95 -20.89 -6.33 -7.02
N THR A 96 -19.58 -6.24 -6.81
CA THR A 96 -18.90 -5.14 -6.09
C THR A 96 -19.13 -3.75 -6.67
N LEU A 97 -19.49 -3.66 -7.95
CA LEU A 97 -19.84 -2.38 -8.60
C LEU A 97 -21.21 -1.86 -8.17
N ASN A 98 -22.10 -2.73 -7.69
CA ASN A 98 -23.40 -2.35 -7.15
C ASN A 98 -23.24 -2.06 -5.66
N LEU A 99 -23.18 -0.77 -5.32
CA LEU A 99 -22.97 -0.32 -3.95
C LEU A 99 -24.23 -0.57 -3.09
N PRO A 100 -24.07 -0.96 -1.82
CA PRO A 100 -25.18 -1.42 -0.98
C PRO A 100 -26.19 -0.31 -0.61
N TYR A 101 -25.80 0.94 -0.82
CA TYR A 101 -26.55 2.14 -0.47
C TYR A 101 -27.34 2.73 -1.66
N HIS A 102 -27.28 2.09 -2.83
CA HIS A 102 -28.11 2.42 -3.99
C HIS A 102 -29.25 1.41 -4.16
N ALA A 103 -30.31 1.82 -4.86
CA ALA A 103 -31.41 0.96 -5.24
C ALA A 103 -30.98 -0.12 -6.25
N CYS A 104 -31.70 -1.24 -6.28
CA CYS A 104 -31.46 -2.32 -7.22
C CYS A 104 -31.56 -1.82 -8.67
N PRO A 105 -30.58 -2.10 -9.54
CA PRO A 105 -30.61 -1.63 -10.93
C PRO A 105 -31.75 -2.29 -11.75
N HIS A 106 -32.20 -3.49 -11.37
CA HIS A 106 -33.26 -4.22 -12.09
C HIS A 106 -34.67 -3.82 -11.66
N CYS A 107 -35.00 -3.89 -10.37
CA CYS A 107 -36.35 -3.61 -9.89
C CYS A 107 -36.53 -2.23 -9.23
N GLY A 108 -35.46 -1.45 -9.06
CA GLY A 108 -35.50 -0.18 -8.30
C GLY A 108 -35.73 -0.37 -6.79
N GLY A 109 -35.69 -1.61 -6.32
CA GLY A 109 -35.94 -1.99 -4.93
C GLY A 109 -34.85 -1.54 -3.97
N VAL A 110 -35.25 -1.19 -2.74
CA VAL A 110 -34.30 -0.95 -1.65
C VAL A 110 -33.58 -2.26 -1.32
N LEU A 111 -32.25 -2.22 -1.36
CA LEU A 111 -31.39 -3.40 -1.14
C LEU A 111 -31.25 -3.78 0.33
N LEU A 112 -31.23 -2.77 1.20
CA LEU A 112 -31.07 -2.91 2.64
C LEU A 112 -32.29 -2.35 3.37
N ASP A 113 -32.93 -3.19 4.18
CA ASP A 113 -33.93 -2.75 5.12
C ASP A 113 -33.30 -1.77 6.16
N ALA A 114 -34.09 -0.88 6.75
CA ALA A 114 -33.63 0.18 7.65
C ALA A 114 -32.76 -0.36 8.80
N PHE A 115 -33.16 -1.50 9.38
CA PHE A 115 -32.39 -2.18 10.42
C PHE A 115 -31.05 -2.71 9.90
N ARG A 116 -31.03 -3.30 8.70
CA ARG A 116 -29.77 -3.79 8.10
C ARG A 116 -28.86 -2.66 7.66
N HIS A 117 -29.44 -1.54 7.26
CA HIS A 117 -28.73 -0.35 6.86
C HIS A 117 -27.96 0.25 8.06
N SER A 118 -28.63 0.41 9.22
CA SER A 118 -27.97 0.87 10.44
C SER A 118 -26.95 -0.14 10.98
N ALA A 119 -27.26 -1.44 10.95
CA ALA A 119 -26.33 -2.48 11.35
C ALA A 119 -25.06 -2.51 10.47
N LEU A 120 -25.23 -2.34 9.15
CA LEU A 120 -24.10 -2.28 8.23
C LEU A 120 -23.25 -1.02 8.45
N ALA A 121 -23.89 0.14 8.69
CA ALA A 121 -23.17 1.37 9.04
C ALA A 121 -22.27 1.17 10.26
N ALA A 122 -22.81 0.60 11.35
CA ALA A 122 -22.06 0.31 12.56
C ALA A 122 -20.93 -0.70 12.33
N ALA A 123 -21.17 -1.76 11.54
CA ALA A 123 -20.15 -2.74 11.21
C ALA A 123 -18.97 -2.13 10.45
N LEU A 124 -19.25 -1.27 9.46
CA LEU A 124 -18.22 -0.58 8.68
C LEU A 124 -17.44 0.45 9.48
N GLU A 125 -18.09 1.12 10.43
CA GLU A 125 -17.43 2.04 11.35
C GLU A 125 -16.44 1.31 12.26
N ASN A 126 -16.81 0.13 12.75
CA ASN A 126 -15.90 -0.73 13.50
C ASN A 126 -14.73 -1.21 12.62
N GLU A 127 -15.00 -1.68 11.40
CA GLU A 127 -13.94 -2.10 10.46
C GLU A 127 -12.97 -0.95 10.13
N LEU A 128 -13.51 0.25 9.94
CA LEU A 128 -12.70 1.45 9.70
C LEU A 128 -11.83 1.78 10.92
N ALA A 129 -12.38 1.73 12.14
CA ALA A 129 -11.62 1.97 13.36
C ALA A 129 -10.51 0.92 13.54
N GLU A 130 -10.79 -0.35 13.26
CA GLU A 130 -9.81 -1.43 13.29
C GLU A 130 -8.69 -1.22 12.25
N GLN A 131 -9.04 -0.82 11.02
CA GLN A 131 -8.07 -0.54 9.96
C GLN A 131 -7.14 0.63 10.32
N ILE A 132 -7.71 1.72 10.85
CA ILE A 132 -6.90 2.87 11.32
C ILE A 132 -5.95 2.43 12.43
N ALA A 133 -6.45 1.67 13.43
CA ALA A 133 -5.62 1.17 14.51
C ALA A 133 -4.53 0.18 14.04
N GLN A 134 -4.76 -0.56 12.96
CA GLN A 134 -3.75 -1.41 12.33
C GLN A 134 -2.68 -0.58 11.63
N GLU A 135 -3.07 0.44 10.88
CA GLU A 135 -2.15 1.35 10.19
C GLU A 135 -1.27 2.13 11.16
N GLU A 136 -1.85 2.66 12.24
CA GLU A 136 -1.09 3.36 13.28
C GLU A 136 -0.06 2.46 13.96
N ARG A 137 -0.44 1.21 14.29
CA ARG A 137 0.50 0.22 14.85
C ARG A 137 1.61 -0.14 13.87
N ALA A 138 1.28 -0.34 12.60
CA ALA A 138 2.28 -0.62 11.56
C ALA A 138 3.24 0.57 11.37
N HIS A 139 2.72 1.79 11.40
CA HIS A 139 3.51 3.01 11.30
C HIS A 139 4.45 3.19 12.50
N GLN A 140 3.97 2.94 13.72
CA GLN A 140 4.81 2.97 14.93
C GLN A 140 5.94 1.94 14.85
N ARG A 141 5.63 0.70 14.44
CA ARG A 141 6.64 -0.34 14.23
C ARG A 141 7.68 0.07 13.20
N ALA A 142 7.26 0.61 12.06
CA ALA A 142 8.18 1.09 11.03
C ALA A 142 9.12 2.20 11.54
N ILE A 143 8.61 3.11 12.38
CA ILE A 143 9.45 4.15 13.01
C ILE A 143 10.45 3.54 13.98
N GLU A 144 10.03 2.59 14.82
CA GLU A 144 10.90 1.92 15.78
C GLU A 144 11.99 1.11 15.07
N GLU A 145 11.63 0.33 14.04
CA GLU A 145 12.56 -0.43 13.22
C GLU A 145 13.56 0.49 12.51
N ALA A 146 13.11 1.62 11.95
CA ALA A 146 14.00 2.60 11.34
C ALA A 146 14.98 3.22 12.36
N ARG A 147 14.54 3.44 13.61
CA ARG A 147 15.41 3.91 14.70
C ARG A 147 16.45 2.85 15.07
N ILE A 148 16.03 1.60 15.23
CA ILE A 148 16.93 0.47 15.53
C ILE A 148 17.96 0.30 14.39
N ALA A 149 17.52 0.36 13.13
CA ALA A 149 18.40 0.27 11.96
C ALA A 149 19.40 1.44 11.87
N ALA A 150 19.04 2.62 12.36
CA ALA A 150 19.95 3.77 12.49
C ALA A 150 20.93 3.65 13.68
N GLY A 151 20.90 2.53 14.43
CA GLY A 151 21.74 2.30 15.60
C GLY A 151 21.25 3.00 16.88
N ALA A 152 19.99 3.44 16.92
CA ALA A 152 19.42 3.99 18.14
C ALA A 152 19.17 2.86 19.15
N PHE A 153 19.70 3.02 20.37
CA PHE A 153 19.50 2.06 21.44
C PHE A 153 18.02 2.03 21.90
N PRO A 154 17.45 0.85 22.21
CA PRO A 154 16.12 0.72 22.76
C PRO A 154 15.98 1.60 24.02
N MET A 155 15.01 2.51 24.02
CA MET A 155 14.74 3.32 25.20
C MET A 155 14.03 2.46 26.24
N LEU A 156 14.67 2.23 27.39
CA LEU A 156 14.01 1.62 28.54
C LEU A 156 12.84 2.53 28.99
N LEU A 157 11.67 1.95 29.23
CA LEU A 157 10.47 2.64 29.71
C LEU A 157 10.85 3.52 30.93
N GLY A 158 10.77 4.84 30.78
CA GLY A 158 11.11 5.81 31.83
C GLY A 158 12.18 6.84 31.46
N SER A 159 12.91 6.65 30.36
CA SER A 159 13.82 7.67 29.82
C SER A 159 13.04 8.69 28.98
N GLN A 160 12.99 9.95 29.41
CA GLN A 160 12.48 11.03 28.56
C GLN A 160 13.35 11.18 27.31
N PRO A 161 12.78 11.36 26.11
CA PRO A 161 13.59 11.62 24.93
C PRO A 161 14.37 12.93 25.12
N PRO A 162 15.69 12.96 24.89
CA PRO A 162 16.39 14.23 24.84
C PRO A 162 15.79 15.05 23.70
N LYS A 163 15.38 16.29 23.99
CA LYS A 163 14.90 17.26 23.00
C LYS A 163 15.86 17.24 21.81
N ALA A 164 15.36 16.84 20.65
CA ALA A 164 16.15 16.76 19.43
C ALA A 164 16.57 18.17 18.98
N SER A 165 17.78 18.55 19.34
CA SER A 165 18.57 19.60 18.68
C SER A 165 19.89 19.00 18.23
N ARG A 166 19.84 18.07 17.28
CA ARG A 166 21.06 17.55 16.64
C ARG A 166 20.91 17.56 15.13
N THR A 167 20.96 18.77 14.58
CA THR A 167 21.63 18.98 13.30
C THR A 167 23.04 18.38 13.43
N PRO A 168 23.50 17.49 12.54
CA PRO A 168 24.89 17.06 12.55
C PRO A 168 25.77 18.32 12.38
N PRO A 169 26.75 18.57 13.27
CA PRO A 169 27.61 19.73 13.12
C PRO A 169 28.34 19.61 11.78
N PRO A 170 28.39 20.68 10.96
CA PRO A 170 29.17 20.67 9.73
C PRO A 170 30.63 20.35 10.07
N PRO A 171 31.37 19.62 9.21
CA PRO A 171 32.76 19.24 9.46
C PRO A 171 33.58 20.50 9.74
N GLN A 172 33.96 20.69 11.00
CA GLN A 172 34.74 21.86 11.40
C GLN A 172 36.19 21.65 10.96
N SER A 173 36.57 22.30 9.86
CA SER A 173 37.97 22.49 9.50
C SER A 173 38.43 23.79 10.15
N TYR A 174 39.39 23.73 11.07
CA TYR A 174 39.97 24.93 11.65
C TYR A 174 41.28 25.26 10.94
N LYS A 175 41.42 26.54 10.55
CA LYS A 175 42.62 27.06 9.89
C LYS A 175 43.44 27.81 10.94
N VAL A 176 44.60 27.27 11.27
CA VAL A 176 45.54 27.90 12.20
C VAL A 176 46.52 28.75 11.41
N LEU A 177 46.49 30.05 11.63
CA LEU A 177 47.51 30.99 11.18
C LEU A 177 48.64 31.00 12.21
N SER A 178 49.80 30.48 11.85
CA SER A 178 51.02 30.58 12.66
C SER A 178 51.91 31.67 12.07
N LEU A 179 52.27 32.66 12.87
CA LEU A 179 53.25 33.68 12.52
C LEU A 179 54.57 33.32 13.16
N ASP A 180 55.57 33.03 12.34
CA ASP A 180 56.91 32.71 12.84
C ASP A 180 57.65 34.00 13.18
N SER A 181 57.91 34.23 14.46
CA SER A 181 58.41 35.53 14.98
C SER A 181 59.83 35.86 14.51
N LYS A 182 60.62 34.85 14.12
CA LYS A 182 61.99 35.03 13.60
C LYS A 182 62.01 35.40 12.11
N THR A 183 61.09 34.84 11.32
CA THR A 183 61.07 35.08 9.86
C THR A 183 59.94 35.99 9.41
N LYS A 184 59.06 36.44 10.33
CA LYS A 184 57.84 37.22 10.06
C LYS A 184 56.95 36.64 8.95
N LYS A 185 57.02 35.32 8.74
CA LYS A 185 56.26 34.61 7.71
C LYS A 185 55.01 34.02 8.32
N ALA A 186 53.86 34.32 7.73
CA ALA A 186 52.58 33.73 8.11
C ALA A 186 52.39 32.40 7.38
N THR A 187 52.21 31.32 8.14
CA THR A 187 51.89 29.99 7.61
C THR A 187 50.49 29.59 8.05
N VAL A 188 49.58 29.42 7.08
CA VAL A 188 48.24 28.89 7.35
C VAL A 188 48.29 27.37 7.26
N ARG A 189 47.98 26.66 8.35
CA ARG A 189 47.78 25.21 8.34
C ARG A 189 46.29 24.91 8.50
N SER A 190 45.72 24.21 7.52
CA SER A 190 44.33 23.76 7.59
C SER A 190 44.30 22.34 8.14
N TYR A 191 43.69 22.14 9.31
CA TYR A 191 43.48 20.81 9.87
C TYR A 191 42.04 20.39 9.65
N THR A 192 41.86 19.29 8.91
CA THR A 192 40.55 18.65 8.74
C THR A 192 40.52 17.47 9.68
N ASN A 193 39.74 17.58 10.76
CA ASN A 193 39.54 16.49 11.69
C ASN A 193 38.58 15.49 11.05
N THR A 194 39.11 14.60 10.20
CA THR A 194 38.39 13.43 9.73
C THR A 194 38.49 12.36 10.82
N PRO A 195 37.40 11.91 11.46
CA PRO A 195 37.46 10.73 12.30
C PRO A 195 37.96 9.56 11.46
N VAL A 196 39.05 8.94 11.90
CA VAL A 196 39.62 7.74 11.28
C VAL A 196 38.54 6.66 11.29
N PRO A 197 38.08 6.15 10.13
CA PRO A 197 37.21 4.98 10.12
C PRO A 197 38.04 3.80 10.64
N SER A 198 37.61 3.25 11.77
CA SER A 198 38.10 1.98 12.31
C SER A 198 38.01 0.93 11.21
N ARG A 199 39.17 0.55 10.70
CA ARG A 199 39.36 -0.54 9.74
C ARG A 199 38.91 -1.85 10.42
N PRO A 200 37.97 -2.64 9.88
CA PRO A 200 37.85 -4.02 10.33
C PRO A 200 39.09 -4.77 9.82
N ALA A 201 39.83 -5.37 10.75
CA ALA A 201 40.89 -6.31 10.42
C ALA A 201 40.22 -7.57 9.87
N SER A 202 40.27 -7.72 8.55
CA SER A 202 40.09 -9.00 7.88
C SER A 202 41.20 -9.95 8.32
N ARG A 203 40.87 -10.89 9.21
CA ARG A 203 41.64 -12.13 9.40
C ARG A 203 40.67 -13.29 9.25
N ALA A 204 40.95 -14.08 8.23
CA ALA A 204 40.28 -15.31 7.90
C ALA A 204 40.31 -16.31 9.06
N GLU A 205 39.12 -16.78 9.43
CA GLU A 205 38.83 -18.13 9.88
C GLU A 205 37.53 -18.50 9.14
N GLU A 206 37.68 -19.37 8.15
CA GLU A 206 36.61 -19.97 7.37
C GLU A 206 35.89 -20.97 8.27
N VAL A 207 34.93 -20.50 9.07
CA VAL A 207 33.97 -21.37 9.74
C VAL A 207 32.95 -21.76 8.68
N LYS A 208 33.12 -23.00 8.21
CA LYS A 208 32.20 -23.73 7.36
C LYS A 208 30.82 -23.73 8.02
N GLU A 209 29.94 -22.84 7.56
CA GLU A 209 28.54 -22.82 7.93
C GLU A 209 27.93 -24.12 7.41
N GLU A 210 27.66 -25.04 8.32
CA GLU A 210 26.99 -26.29 8.05
C GLU A 210 25.54 -25.92 7.69
N ASP A 211 25.24 -25.92 6.39
CA ASP A 211 23.87 -25.86 5.88
C ASP A 211 23.02 -26.87 6.66
N GLN A 212 22.16 -26.36 7.54
CA GLN A 212 21.18 -27.17 8.22
C GLN A 212 20.20 -27.69 7.16
N ARG A 213 20.52 -28.87 6.60
CA ARG A 213 19.68 -29.60 5.68
C ARG A 213 18.31 -29.78 6.32
N VAL A 214 17.32 -29.11 5.74
CA VAL A 214 15.92 -29.47 5.92
C VAL A 214 15.80 -30.96 5.57
N PRO A 215 15.28 -31.82 6.46
CA PRO A 215 15.04 -33.21 6.10
C PRO A 215 14.14 -33.24 4.86
N ALA A 216 14.46 -34.13 3.92
CA ALA A 216 13.67 -34.30 2.72
C ALA A 216 12.20 -34.53 3.10
N PRO A 217 11.23 -33.90 2.41
CA PRO A 217 9.83 -34.14 2.66
C PRO A 217 9.55 -35.65 2.55
N PRO A 218 8.73 -36.23 3.43
CA PRO A 218 8.44 -37.65 3.40
C PRO A 218 7.88 -38.03 2.01
N PRO A 219 8.41 -39.08 1.37
CA PRO A 219 7.91 -39.50 0.08
C PRO A 219 6.49 -40.06 0.22
N GLY A 220 5.57 -39.45 -0.54
CA GLY A 220 4.34 -40.10 -0.99
C GLY A 220 3.12 -39.86 -0.11
N ILE A 221 2.48 -38.69 -0.27
CA ILE A 221 1.02 -38.68 -0.26
C ILE A 221 0.62 -39.14 -1.66
N SER A 222 0.06 -40.34 -1.75
CA SER A 222 -0.55 -40.86 -2.96
C SER A 222 -1.64 -39.90 -3.41
N TYR A 223 -1.35 -39.12 -4.46
CA TYR A 223 -2.39 -38.48 -5.25
C TYR A 223 -3.27 -39.61 -5.79
N VAL A 224 -4.50 -39.73 -5.26
CA VAL A 224 -5.57 -40.51 -5.89
C VAL A 224 -5.93 -39.78 -7.17
N GLY A 225 -5.12 -40.02 -8.18
CA GLY A 225 -5.31 -39.59 -9.54
C GLY A 225 -5.22 -40.83 -10.42
N GLN A 226 -6.24 -41.68 -10.38
CA GLN A 226 -6.62 -42.42 -11.57
C GLN A 226 -8.11 -42.26 -11.85
N ARG A 227 -8.29 -41.65 -13.01
CA ARG A 227 -9.48 -41.41 -13.79
C ARG A 227 -9.65 -42.64 -14.70
N ALA A 228 -10.82 -43.26 -14.67
CA ALA A 228 -11.37 -44.06 -15.77
C ALA A 228 -12.90 -44.12 -15.52
N GLU A 229 -13.74 -43.41 -16.28
CA GLU A 229 -14.23 -43.84 -17.61
C GLU A 229 -14.64 -45.32 -17.60
N ALA A 230 -15.83 -45.61 -17.05
CA ALA A 230 -16.72 -46.70 -17.47
C ALA A 230 -18.00 -46.66 -16.62
N GLY A 231 -19.14 -46.28 -17.21
CA GLY A 231 -20.40 -46.42 -16.47
C GLY A 231 -21.57 -45.65 -17.02
N LEU A 232 -21.89 -45.88 -18.28
CA LEU A 232 -23.22 -45.62 -18.83
C LEU A 232 -24.27 -46.32 -17.95
N ARG A 233 -24.94 -45.60 -17.04
CA ARG A 233 -26.23 -46.02 -16.49
C ARG A 233 -27.17 -44.84 -16.43
N ARG A 234 -28.04 -44.81 -17.44
CA ARG A 234 -29.38 -44.25 -17.32
C ARG A 234 -30.07 -44.96 -16.15
N VAL A 235 -30.43 -44.21 -15.13
CA VAL A 235 -31.53 -44.50 -14.20
C VAL A 235 -32.20 -43.13 -14.06
N GLY A 236 -33.30 -42.92 -14.76
CA GLY A 236 -34.58 -43.45 -14.33
C GLY A 236 -35.31 -42.28 -13.68
N THR A 237 -36.09 -41.59 -14.49
CA THR A 237 -37.20 -40.75 -14.07
C THR A 237 -38.03 -41.51 -13.05
N ASP A 238 -38.22 -40.96 -11.86
CA ASP A 238 -39.38 -41.23 -11.02
C ASP A 238 -39.61 -40.03 -10.10
N SER A 239 -40.41 -39.09 -10.61
CA SER A 239 -41.34 -38.34 -9.76
C SER A 239 -42.33 -39.34 -9.15
N PRO A 240 -42.64 -39.20 -7.86
CA PRO A 240 -44.07 -39.17 -7.54
C PRO A 240 -44.45 -37.98 -6.65
N GLU A 241 -45.38 -37.22 -7.23
CA GLU A 241 -46.56 -36.55 -6.70
C GLU A 241 -46.68 -35.99 -5.26
N PRO A 242 -47.46 -34.89 -5.14
CA PRO A 242 -47.74 -34.21 -3.88
C PRO A 242 -48.73 -34.99 -3.03
N THR A 243 -48.46 -35.08 -1.72
CA THR A 243 -49.44 -35.57 -0.76
C THR A 243 -50.34 -34.41 -0.35
N THR A 244 -51.53 -34.37 -0.93
CA THR A 244 -52.70 -33.73 -0.33
C THR A 244 -53.02 -34.42 0.99
N ARG A 245 -53.17 -33.63 2.06
CA ARG A 245 -53.80 -34.10 3.29
C ARG A 245 -54.83 -33.08 3.72
N ASP A 246 -56.05 -33.37 3.30
CA ASP A 246 -57.30 -32.78 3.79
C ASP A 246 -57.54 -33.10 5.27
N ASP A 247 -58.32 -32.20 5.86
CA ASP A 247 -59.27 -32.39 6.96
C ASP A 247 -58.80 -33.06 8.27
N GLN A 248 -58.71 -32.23 9.30
CA GLN A 248 -59.48 -32.55 10.50
C GLN A 248 -60.00 -31.29 11.20
N GLN A 249 -61.31 -31.14 11.06
CA GLN A 249 -62.24 -30.41 11.90
C GLN A 249 -61.92 -30.59 13.40
N GLN A 250 -61.91 -29.50 14.16
CA GLN A 250 -62.41 -29.59 15.53
C GLN A 250 -63.13 -28.31 15.96
N THR A 251 -64.43 -28.50 16.15
CA THR A 251 -65.42 -27.63 16.75
C THR A 251 -65.34 -27.67 18.29
N ARG A 252 -66.00 -26.68 18.93
CA ARG A 252 -66.32 -26.52 20.37
C ARG A 252 -65.24 -25.76 21.17
N ILE A 253 -65.51 -24.71 21.94
CA ILE A 253 -66.73 -24.16 22.59
C ILE A 253 -66.69 -22.63 22.47
#